data_AF-A0A0S9RA11-F1
#
_entry.id   AF-A0A0S9RA11-F1
#
_cell.length_a   1.000
_cell.length_b   1.000
_cell.length_c   1.000
_cell.angle_alpha   90.00
_cell.angle_beta   90.00
_cell.angle_gamma   90.00
#
_symmetry.space_group_name_H-M   'P 1'
#
loop_
_entity.id
_entity.type
_entity.pdbx_description
1 polymer ?
#
loop_
_entity_poly.entity_id
_entity_poly.type
_entity_poly.pdbx_seq_one_letter_code
_entity_poly.pdbx_strand_id
1 'polypeptide(L)'
;MSDVEILVGQRATVRHRLDDGSATDVVGRVVEAGPNGVTVERRDGSEVVVAADRVVALKVVPPRPARSRRALDVGVDELVRVTSRGWPAPDVERLGDWELRAAGSFTGRANSVAVVGEPGLPPAEAVAQVLAFYAARGLPPQAQVVVGSDWERRFLDAGWLPRAGYRGGAVVQVADLVDAPEADPRVDVVGAASDRWLSRYGRVDDAAAARAVLEGPRTVGFAELEDGGVPAAAVGRVVVTGEWAGVAAVETLPDHRRRGLADAVVRTCLAWAHERGATRVYLQTMPDNTGALALYAPHGFVTHHEYRYLEPSQEAHSRSSGGHSAGA
;
A
#
# COMPACT_ATOMS: atom_id res chain seq x y z
N MET A 1 12.26 -17.97 26.91
CA MET A 1 12.08 -17.05 25.74
C MET A 1 12.49 -15.61 26.09
N SER A 2 13.37 -15.39 27.06
CA SER A 2 13.83 -14.06 27.49
C SER A 2 14.82 -13.38 26.52
N ASP A 3 15.40 -14.12 25.58
CA ASP A 3 16.36 -13.58 24.60
C ASP A 3 15.78 -13.44 23.17
N VAL A 4 14.46 -13.58 22.98
CA VAL A 4 13.86 -13.52 21.64
C VAL A 4 13.68 -12.08 21.16
N GLU A 5 13.60 -11.11 22.09
CA GLU A 5 13.48 -9.68 21.77
C GLU A 5 14.69 -9.13 21.00
N ILE A 6 15.90 -9.68 21.21
CA ILE A 6 17.12 -9.29 20.48
C ILE A 6 17.04 -9.58 18.97
N LEU A 7 16.08 -10.42 18.57
CA LEU A 7 15.87 -10.79 17.19
C LEU A 7 15.04 -9.75 16.43
N VAL A 8 14.36 -8.83 17.11
CA VAL A 8 13.60 -7.77 16.45
C VAL A 8 14.54 -6.98 15.52
N GLY A 9 14.10 -6.80 14.28
CA GLY A 9 14.88 -6.21 13.20
C GLY A 9 15.77 -7.20 12.44
N GLN A 10 16.05 -8.40 12.97
CA GLN A 10 16.89 -9.38 12.30
C GLN A 10 16.09 -10.23 11.31
N ARG A 11 16.76 -10.73 10.27
CA ARG A 11 16.18 -11.73 9.37
C ARG A 11 16.31 -13.11 10.00
N ALA A 12 15.20 -13.82 10.17
CA ALA A 12 15.18 -15.14 10.78
C ALA A 12 14.32 -16.12 9.97
N THR A 13 14.60 -17.41 10.17
CA THR A 13 13.68 -18.50 9.85
C THR A 13 13.04 -18.98 11.14
N VAL A 14 11.71 -19.04 11.16
CA VAL A 14 10.91 -19.58 12.27
C VAL A 14 10.22 -20.83 11.77
N ARG A 15 10.66 -21.98 12.28
CA ARG A 15 9.98 -23.26 12.08
C ARG A 15 8.86 -23.37 13.08
N HIS A 16 7.64 -23.66 12.64
CA HIS A 16 6.48 -23.77 13.52
C HIS A 16 5.57 -24.94 13.17
N ARG A 17 4.86 -25.45 14.19
CA ARG A 17 3.84 -26.48 14.04
C ARG A 17 2.56 -25.92 13.44
N LEU A 18 1.92 -26.75 12.60
CA LEU A 18 0.56 -26.58 12.09
C LEU A 18 -0.42 -27.41 12.93
N ASP A 19 -1.72 -27.17 12.74
CA ASP A 19 -2.77 -27.86 13.51
C ASP A 19 -2.81 -29.38 13.25
N ASP A 20 -2.36 -29.81 12.06
CA ASP A 20 -2.23 -31.22 11.68
C ASP A 20 -0.99 -31.92 12.26
N GLY A 21 -0.21 -31.22 13.10
CA GLY A 21 1.01 -31.72 13.73
C GLY A 21 2.26 -31.67 12.83
N SER A 22 2.11 -31.33 11.55
CA SER A 22 3.25 -31.08 10.67
C SER A 22 3.96 -29.76 11.03
N ALA A 23 5.13 -29.50 10.44
CA ALA A 23 5.87 -28.27 10.67
C ALA A 23 6.28 -27.61 9.36
N THR A 24 6.17 -26.29 9.31
CA THR A 24 6.57 -25.45 8.17
C THR A 24 7.48 -24.31 8.64
N ASP A 25 8.12 -23.63 7.69
CA ASP A 25 9.05 -22.55 7.96
C ASP A 25 8.52 -21.22 7.40
N VAL A 26 8.60 -20.15 8.20
CA VAL A 26 8.45 -18.78 7.73
C VAL A 26 9.79 -18.06 7.80
N VAL A 27 10.17 -17.38 6.71
CA VAL A 27 11.43 -16.65 6.62
C VAL A 27 11.15 -15.19 6.34
N GLY A 28 11.69 -14.29 7.15
CA GLY A 28 11.44 -12.85 7.03
C GLY A 28 12.17 -12.04 8.09
N ARG A 29 11.85 -10.75 8.17
CA ARG A 29 12.33 -9.87 9.25
C ARG A 29 11.44 -10.10 10.48
N VAL A 30 12.03 -10.31 11.64
CA VAL A 30 11.28 -10.34 12.89
C VAL A 30 10.89 -8.91 13.23
N VAL A 31 9.59 -8.62 13.27
CA VAL A 31 9.06 -7.27 13.57
C VAL A 31 8.50 -7.17 14.98
N GLU A 32 8.22 -8.30 15.61
CA GLU A 32 7.82 -8.41 16.99
C GLU A 32 8.27 -9.76 17.54
N ALA A 33 8.74 -9.79 18.77
CA ALA A 33 9.10 -11.02 19.46
C ALA A 33 8.90 -10.83 20.96
N GLY A 34 8.29 -11.81 21.61
CA GLY A 34 8.06 -11.75 23.05
C GLY A 34 7.54 -13.07 23.61
N PRO A 35 7.03 -13.07 24.86
CA PRO A 35 6.55 -14.28 25.53
C PRO A 35 5.41 -14.99 24.79
N ASN A 36 4.62 -14.25 24.02
CA ASN A 36 3.42 -14.76 23.33
C ASN A 36 3.71 -15.32 21.93
N GLY A 37 4.89 -15.06 21.37
CA GLY A 37 5.23 -15.50 20.02
C GLY A 37 6.19 -14.58 19.28
N VAL A 38 6.25 -14.78 17.97
CA VAL A 38 7.09 -14.02 17.04
C VAL A 38 6.26 -13.62 15.82
N THR A 39 6.32 -12.34 15.45
CA THR A 39 5.76 -11.82 14.21
C THR A 39 6.87 -11.66 13.17
N VAL A 40 6.71 -12.31 12.03
CA VAL A 40 7.68 -12.31 10.94
C VAL A 40 7.07 -11.62 9.72
N GLU A 41 7.68 -10.51 9.29
CA GLU A 41 7.35 -9.82 8.05
C GLU A 41 8.10 -10.46 6.87
N ARG A 42 7.33 -10.94 5.89
CA ARG A 42 7.85 -11.53 4.65
C ARG A 42 8.31 -10.44 3.68
N ARG A 43 8.95 -10.89 2.61
CA ARG A 43 9.40 -10.08 1.46
C ARG A 43 8.36 -9.09 0.94
N ASP A 44 7.11 -9.53 0.84
CA ASP A 44 5.99 -8.78 0.25
C ASP A 44 5.28 -7.88 1.30
N GLY A 45 5.88 -7.74 2.48
CA GLY A 45 5.32 -7.03 3.62
C GLY A 45 4.17 -7.76 4.31
N SER A 46 3.84 -9.01 3.91
CA SER A 46 2.84 -9.79 4.66
C SER A 46 3.44 -10.26 6.00
N GLU A 47 2.66 -10.14 7.06
CA GLU A 47 3.09 -10.57 8.39
C GLU A 47 2.51 -11.94 8.74
N VAL A 48 3.30 -12.74 9.47
CA VAL A 48 2.89 -14.02 10.05
C VAL A 48 3.15 -13.97 11.54
N VAL A 49 2.08 -14.14 12.32
CA VAL A 49 2.18 -14.32 13.76
C VAL A 49 2.32 -15.80 14.06
N VAL A 50 3.39 -16.17 14.75
CA VAL A 50 3.63 -17.53 15.22
C VAL A 50 3.56 -17.54 16.73
N ALA A 51 2.54 -18.22 17.28
CA ALA A 51 2.37 -18.38 18.72
C ALA A 51 3.56 -19.12 19.36
N ALA A 52 3.94 -18.71 20.57
CA ALA A 52 5.12 -19.21 21.27
C ALA A 52 5.15 -20.75 21.41
N ASP A 53 4.01 -21.37 21.70
CA ASP A 53 3.84 -22.82 21.85
C ASP A 53 3.96 -23.60 20.51
N ARG A 54 3.79 -22.91 19.39
CA ARG A 54 3.96 -23.47 18.04
C ARG A 54 5.38 -23.34 17.51
N VAL A 55 6.22 -22.48 18.07
CA VAL A 55 7.62 -22.32 17.64
C VAL A 55 8.40 -23.60 17.94
N VAL A 56 8.97 -24.22 16.91
CA VAL A 56 9.82 -25.41 17.00
C VAL A 56 11.29 -25.02 17.02
N ALA A 57 11.67 -24.08 16.15
CA ALA A 57 13.04 -23.58 16.07
C ALA A 57 13.03 -22.16 15.50
N LEU A 58 13.98 -21.35 15.97
CA LEU A 58 14.25 -20.02 15.42
C LEU A 58 15.73 -19.90 15.13
N LYS A 59 16.07 -19.44 13.92
CA LYS A 59 17.45 -19.20 13.52
C LYS A 59 17.60 -17.89 12.76
N VAL A 60 18.53 -17.05 13.19
CA VAL A 60 18.97 -15.87 12.43
C VAL A 60 19.63 -16.36 11.14
N VAL A 61 19.24 -15.77 10.02
CA VAL A 61 19.77 -16.09 8.69
C VAL A 61 20.47 -14.88 8.09
N PRO A 62 21.47 -15.07 7.22
CA PRO A 62 22.15 -13.96 6.57
C PRO A 62 21.18 -12.99 5.87
N PRO A 63 21.60 -11.73 5.66
CA PRO A 63 20.91 -10.83 4.76
C PRO A 63 20.79 -11.46 3.37
N ARG A 64 19.78 -11.01 2.63
CA ARG A 64 19.40 -11.63 1.37
C ARG A 64 20.53 -11.50 0.33
N PRO A 65 20.76 -12.50 -0.54
CA PRO A 65 21.69 -12.36 -1.66
C PRO A 65 21.25 -11.22 -2.60
N ALA A 66 22.23 -10.48 -3.13
CA ALA A 66 22.04 -9.25 -3.91
C ALA A 66 21.25 -9.41 -5.22
N ARG A 67 21.13 -10.64 -5.75
CA ARG A 67 20.29 -10.92 -6.92
C ARG A 67 18.84 -11.12 -6.51
N SER A 68 18.16 -10.02 -6.23
CA SER A 68 16.70 -10.00 -6.14
C SER A 68 16.09 -9.89 -7.55
N ARG A 69 14.84 -10.31 -7.71
CA ARG A 69 14.05 -10.09 -8.95
C ARG A 69 13.99 -8.58 -9.24
N ARG A 70 14.00 -8.13 -10.49
CA ARG A 70 13.80 -6.69 -10.77
C ARG A 70 12.39 -6.26 -10.36
N ALA A 71 12.22 -5.00 -10.02
CA ALA A 71 10.92 -4.45 -9.65
C ALA A 71 9.88 -4.61 -10.75
N LEU A 72 10.30 -4.42 -12.01
CA LEU A 72 9.44 -4.60 -13.19
C LEU A 72 9.02 -6.05 -13.43
N ASP A 73 9.81 -7.01 -12.96
CA ASP A 73 9.51 -8.41 -13.22
C ASP A 73 8.43 -8.95 -12.27
N VAL A 74 8.04 -8.23 -11.20
CA VAL A 74 7.06 -8.68 -10.19
C VAL A 74 5.66 -8.86 -10.79
N GLY A 75 4.89 -9.82 -10.26
CA GLY A 75 3.53 -10.05 -10.76
C GLY A 75 2.59 -8.90 -10.38
N VAL A 76 1.62 -8.57 -11.24
CA VAL A 76 0.68 -7.48 -10.99
C VAL A 76 -0.07 -7.68 -9.66
N ASP A 77 -0.62 -8.86 -9.42
CA ASP A 77 -1.35 -9.16 -8.18
C ASP A 77 -0.47 -9.03 -6.93
N GLU A 78 0.79 -9.47 -7.02
CA GLU A 78 1.77 -9.31 -5.94
C GLU A 78 1.99 -7.82 -5.64
N LEU A 79 2.21 -7.01 -6.68
CA LEU A 79 2.43 -5.56 -6.51
C LEU A 79 1.18 -4.82 -6.04
N VAL A 80 -0.03 -5.21 -6.48
CA VAL A 80 -1.28 -4.64 -5.97
C VAL A 80 -1.41 -4.88 -4.46
N ARG A 81 -1.11 -6.09 -3.98
CA ARG A 81 -1.09 -6.40 -2.54
C ARG A 81 -0.06 -5.56 -1.79
N VAL A 82 1.16 -5.45 -2.31
CA VAL A 82 2.22 -4.59 -1.73
C VAL A 82 1.73 -3.14 -1.61
N THR A 83 1.12 -2.60 -2.68
CA THR A 83 0.65 -1.22 -2.67
C THR A 83 -0.54 -0.98 -1.75
N SER A 84 -1.39 -2.01 -1.55
CA SER A 84 -2.47 -2.00 -0.55
C SER A 84 -1.91 -1.77 0.86
N ARG A 85 -0.85 -2.49 1.23
CA ARG A 85 -0.21 -2.36 2.55
C ARG A 85 0.42 -0.98 2.79
N GLY A 86 0.74 -0.24 1.72
CA GLY A 86 1.20 1.14 1.84
C GLY A 86 0.10 2.15 2.19
N TRP A 87 -1.17 1.75 2.08
CA TRP A 87 -2.37 2.53 2.42
C TRP A 87 -3.36 1.65 3.20
N PRO A 88 -2.97 1.13 4.39
CA PRO A 88 -3.76 0.15 5.10
C PRO A 88 -5.11 0.75 5.50
N ALA A 89 -6.18 0.05 5.15
CA ALA A 89 -7.50 0.38 5.63
C ALA A 89 -7.69 -0.16 7.06
N PRO A 90 -8.34 0.58 7.97
CA PRO A 90 -8.63 0.11 9.32
C PRO A 90 -9.64 -1.05 9.34
N ASP A 91 -10.49 -1.16 8.32
CA ASP A 91 -11.46 -2.24 8.18
C ASP A 91 -11.21 -2.98 6.85
N VAL A 92 -10.87 -4.26 6.96
CA VAL A 92 -10.51 -5.12 5.83
C VAL A 92 -11.21 -6.47 5.97
N GLU A 93 -11.88 -6.89 4.90
CA GLU A 93 -12.45 -8.23 4.77
C GLU A 93 -11.86 -8.94 3.54
N ARG A 94 -11.65 -10.26 3.65
CA ARG A 94 -11.12 -11.07 2.54
C ARG A 94 -12.27 -11.79 1.85
N LEU A 95 -12.31 -11.69 0.53
CA LEU A 95 -13.21 -12.47 -0.32
C LEU A 95 -12.34 -13.28 -1.30
N GLY A 96 -12.03 -14.52 -0.92
CA GLY A 96 -10.99 -15.29 -1.59
C GLY A 96 -9.67 -14.53 -1.60
N ASP A 97 -9.14 -14.27 -2.80
CA ASP A 97 -7.93 -13.47 -2.99
C ASP A 97 -8.15 -11.96 -2.87
N TRP A 98 -9.39 -11.48 -2.99
CA TRP A 98 -9.72 -10.06 -2.97
C TRP A 98 -9.63 -9.48 -1.55
N GLU A 99 -9.40 -8.18 -1.50
CA GLU A 99 -9.33 -7.41 -0.25
C GLU A 99 -10.33 -6.27 -0.30
N LEU A 100 -11.41 -6.38 0.46
CA LEU A 100 -12.44 -5.36 0.60
C LEU A 100 -11.98 -4.39 1.68
N ARG A 101 -11.76 -3.12 1.31
CA ARG A 101 -11.11 -2.12 2.18
C ARG A 101 -12.04 -0.97 2.46
N ALA A 102 -12.17 -0.60 3.74
CA ALA A 102 -12.92 0.55 4.20
C ALA A 102 -12.11 1.39 5.21
N ALA A 103 -12.05 2.68 4.92
CA ALA A 103 -11.32 3.74 5.61
C ALA A 103 -12.06 5.08 5.44
N GLY A 104 -13.38 5.08 5.60
CA GLY A 104 -14.23 6.24 5.34
C GLY A 104 -14.26 6.64 3.85
N SER A 105 -13.91 7.89 3.54
CA SER A 105 -13.89 8.42 2.16
C SER A 105 -12.55 9.04 1.76
N PHE A 106 -11.50 8.86 2.58
CA PHE A 106 -10.21 9.54 2.44
C PHE A 106 -9.51 9.27 1.10
N THR A 107 -9.36 8.01 0.70
CA THR A 107 -8.67 7.62 -0.53
C THR A 107 -9.23 6.33 -1.10
N GLY A 108 -9.32 6.21 -2.43
CA GLY A 108 -9.73 4.98 -3.10
C GLY A 108 -8.79 3.80 -2.81
N ARG A 109 -7.51 4.05 -2.50
CA ARG A 109 -6.53 3.01 -2.15
C ARG A 109 -6.88 2.24 -0.88
N ALA A 110 -7.63 2.87 0.02
CA ALA A 110 -8.12 2.29 1.27
C ALA A 110 -9.66 2.17 1.31
N ASN A 111 -10.35 2.58 0.24
CA ASN A 111 -11.81 2.60 0.10
C ASN A 111 -12.24 2.04 -1.26
N SER A 112 -11.77 0.84 -1.57
CA SER A 112 -12.16 0.05 -2.74
C SER A 112 -11.79 -1.41 -2.52
N VAL A 113 -12.51 -2.32 -3.18
CA VAL A 113 -12.06 -3.70 -3.27
C VAL A 113 -10.81 -3.75 -4.15
N ALA A 114 -9.70 -4.29 -3.65
CA ALA A 114 -8.55 -4.65 -4.47
C ALA A 114 -8.81 -5.99 -5.13
N VAL A 115 -8.98 -5.96 -6.45
CA VAL A 115 -9.28 -7.13 -7.27
C VAL A 115 -7.97 -7.75 -7.74
N VAL A 116 -7.63 -8.88 -7.14
CA VAL A 116 -6.41 -9.68 -7.41
C VAL A 116 -6.78 -11.15 -7.34
N GLY A 117 -6.24 -12.00 -8.21
CA GLY A 117 -6.60 -13.41 -8.25
C GLY A 117 -8.11 -13.68 -8.36
N GLU A 118 -8.60 -14.67 -7.61
CA GLU A 118 -9.98 -15.14 -7.67
C GLU A 118 -10.74 -14.93 -6.34
N PRO A 119 -12.02 -14.52 -6.37
CA PRO A 119 -12.81 -14.29 -5.16
C PRO A 119 -13.30 -15.57 -4.49
N GLY A 120 -13.09 -16.74 -5.12
CA GLY A 120 -13.59 -18.03 -4.63
C GLY A 120 -15.11 -18.23 -4.75
N LEU A 121 -15.81 -17.29 -5.41
CA LEU A 121 -17.24 -17.32 -5.68
C LEU A 121 -17.53 -17.06 -7.17
N PRO A 122 -18.72 -17.42 -7.68
CA PRO A 122 -19.17 -16.97 -8.99
C PRO A 122 -19.12 -15.43 -9.10
N PRO A 123 -18.75 -14.85 -10.26
CA PRO A 123 -18.54 -13.41 -10.40
C PRO A 123 -19.71 -12.53 -9.93
N ALA A 124 -20.96 -12.92 -10.23
CA ALA A 124 -22.14 -12.17 -9.82
C ALA A 124 -22.31 -12.13 -8.30
N GLU A 125 -22.06 -13.25 -7.62
CA GLU A 125 -22.11 -13.35 -6.16
C GLU A 125 -20.98 -12.54 -5.52
N ALA A 126 -19.77 -12.60 -6.09
CA ALA A 126 -18.64 -11.80 -5.61
C ALA A 126 -18.91 -10.30 -5.70
N VAL A 127 -19.49 -9.82 -6.82
CA VAL A 127 -19.89 -8.41 -6.98
C VAL A 127 -20.99 -8.04 -5.97
N ALA A 128 -21.94 -8.93 -5.70
CA ALA A 128 -22.98 -8.70 -4.70
C ALA A 128 -22.39 -8.57 -3.28
N GLN A 129 -21.40 -9.39 -2.92
CA GLN A 129 -20.69 -9.28 -1.63
C GLN A 129 -19.94 -7.95 -1.49
N VAL A 130 -19.30 -7.48 -2.56
CA VAL A 130 -18.67 -6.15 -2.58
C VAL A 130 -19.70 -5.05 -2.31
N LEU A 131 -20.86 -5.09 -2.98
CA LEU A 131 -21.93 -4.11 -2.75
C LEU A 131 -22.45 -4.15 -1.31
N ALA A 132 -22.68 -5.35 -0.76
CA ALA A 132 -23.15 -5.54 0.60
C ALA A 132 -22.16 -5.02 1.65
N PHE A 133 -20.87 -5.29 1.48
CA PHE A 133 -19.81 -4.81 2.36
C PHE A 133 -19.81 -3.28 2.51
N TYR A 134 -19.93 -2.57 1.38
CA TYR A 134 -19.93 -1.11 1.37
C TYR A 134 -21.27 -0.52 1.83
N ALA A 135 -22.40 -1.14 1.47
CA ALA A 135 -23.72 -0.73 1.94
C ALA A 135 -23.85 -0.81 3.47
N ALA A 136 -23.36 -1.90 4.09
CA ALA A 136 -23.35 -2.08 5.54
C ALA A 136 -22.55 -0.99 6.29
N ARG A 137 -21.64 -0.31 5.59
CA ARG A 137 -20.78 0.75 6.11
C ARG A 137 -21.22 2.15 5.70
N GLY A 138 -22.30 2.28 4.91
CA GLY A 138 -22.75 3.55 4.37
C GLY A 138 -21.74 4.21 3.43
N LEU A 139 -20.91 3.41 2.75
CA LEU A 139 -19.85 3.88 1.87
C LEU A 139 -20.18 3.61 0.39
N PRO A 140 -19.69 4.45 -0.54
CA PRO A 140 -19.86 4.21 -1.97
C PRO A 140 -18.96 3.04 -2.42
N PRO A 141 -19.54 1.97 -3.02
CA PRO A 141 -18.76 0.84 -3.50
C PRO A 141 -17.86 1.23 -4.67
N GLN A 142 -16.61 0.76 -4.62
CA GLN A 142 -15.60 0.97 -5.67
C GLN A 142 -14.77 -0.29 -5.85
N ALA A 143 -14.39 -0.59 -7.09
CA ALA A 143 -13.49 -1.70 -7.43
C ALA A 143 -12.21 -1.18 -8.07
N GLN A 144 -11.06 -1.47 -7.46
CA GLN A 144 -9.75 -1.24 -8.06
C GLN A 144 -9.40 -2.43 -8.95
N VAL A 145 -9.43 -2.22 -10.27
CA VAL A 145 -9.15 -3.25 -11.28
C VAL A 145 -7.97 -2.86 -12.15
N VAL A 146 -7.18 -3.85 -12.56
CA VAL A 146 -6.09 -3.67 -13.52
C VAL A 146 -6.67 -3.41 -14.90
N VAL A 147 -6.17 -2.40 -15.60
CA VAL A 147 -6.61 -2.07 -16.96
C VAL A 147 -6.29 -3.23 -17.91
N GLY A 148 -7.27 -3.66 -18.70
CA GLY A 148 -7.19 -4.78 -19.63
C GLY A 148 -7.42 -6.16 -19.01
N SER A 149 -7.62 -6.25 -17.69
CA SER A 149 -7.84 -7.53 -17.00
C SER A 149 -9.21 -8.16 -17.32
N ASP A 150 -9.33 -9.48 -17.11
CA ASP A 150 -10.62 -10.18 -17.17
C ASP A 150 -11.62 -9.60 -16.16
N TRP A 151 -11.13 -9.21 -14.98
CA TRP A 151 -11.98 -8.63 -13.96
C TRP A 151 -12.51 -7.25 -14.33
N GLU A 152 -11.73 -6.40 -14.99
CA GLU A 152 -12.26 -5.15 -15.53
C GLU A 152 -13.47 -5.42 -16.43
N ARG A 153 -13.35 -6.36 -17.39
CA ARG A 153 -14.46 -6.75 -18.28
C ARG A 153 -15.68 -7.24 -17.50
N ARG A 154 -15.48 -8.14 -16.54
CA ARG A 154 -16.58 -8.71 -15.74
C ARG A 154 -17.32 -7.64 -14.91
N PHE A 155 -16.61 -6.68 -14.33
CA PHE A 155 -17.25 -5.57 -13.63
C PHE A 155 -18.01 -4.66 -14.59
N LEU A 156 -17.46 -4.35 -15.76
CA LEU A 156 -18.14 -3.57 -16.81
C LEU A 156 -19.43 -4.27 -17.28
N ASP A 157 -19.38 -5.58 -17.54
CA ASP A 157 -20.53 -6.40 -17.91
C ASP A 157 -21.61 -6.43 -16.82
N ALA A 158 -21.20 -6.31 -15.55
CA ALA A 158 -22.09 -6.18 -14.39
C ALA A 158 -22.65 -4.76 -14.20
N GLY A 159 -22.44 -3.84 -15.14
CA GLY A 159 -22.99 -2.48 -15.10
C GLY A 159 -22.21 -1.52 -14.20
N TRP A 160 -20.95 -1.83 -13.90
CA TRP A 160 -20.03 -0.87 -13.29
C TRP A 160 -19.36 -0.01 -14.36
N LEU A 161 -19.08 1.24 -14.04
CA LEU A 161 -18.54 2.22 -14.97
C LEU A 161 -17.20 2.78 -14.44
N PRO A 162 -16.25 3.13 -15.34
CA PRO A 162 -15.04 3.82 -14.94
C PRO A 162 -15.35 5.14 -14.24
N ARG A 163 -14.75 5.32 -13.06
CA ARG A 163 -14.84 6.58 -12.33
C ARG A 163 -14.09 7.67 -13.09
N ALA A 164 -14.72 8.82 -13.27
CA ALA A 164 -14.13 9.93 -14.01
C ALA A 164 -13.16 10.79 -13.16
N GLY A 165 -12.29 11.52 -13.86
CA GLY A 165 -11.45 12.58 -13.30
C GLY A 165 -10.24 12.09 -12.48
N TYR A 166 -9.71 12.96 -11.63
CA TYR A 166 -8.48 12.74 -10.85
C TYR A 166 -8.55 11.53 -9.89
N ARG A 167 -9.75 11.02 -9.60
CA ARG A 167 -9.96 9.84 -8.74
C ARG A 167 -10.24 8.56 -9.54
N GLY A 168 -10.03 8.57 -10.85
CA GLY A 168 -10.40 7.47 -11.76
C GLY A 168 -9.42 6.30 -11.84
N GLY A 169 -8.16 6.47 -11.43
CA GLY A 169 -7.15 5.42 -11.53
C GLY A 169 -5.73 5.94 -11.33
N ALA A 170 -4.73 5.11 -11.59
CA ALA A 170 -3.33 5.52 -11.59
C ALA A 170 -2.49 4.61 -12.50
N VAL A 171 -1.36 5.16 -12.96
CA VAL A 171 -0.24 4.36 -13.42
C VAL A 171 0.63 4.00 -12.22
N VAL A 172 1.01 2.72 -12.13
CA VAL A 172 1.97 2.23 -11.14
C VAL A 172 3.34 2.26 -11.79
N GLN A 173 4.25 3.05 -11.22
CA GLN A 173 5.66 3.04 -11.63
C GLN A 173 6.51 2.35 -10.58
N VAL A 174 7.57 1.68 -11.04
CA VAL A 174 8.51 0.96 -10.20
C VAL A 174 9.95 1.26 -10.60
N ALA A 175 10.87 1.19 -9.64
CA ALA A 175 12.31 1.19 -9.87
C ALA A 175 13.01 0.20 -8.94
N ASP A 176 14.17 -0.29 -9.36
CA ASP A 176 15.09 -0.98 -8.47
C ASP A 176 15.82 0.06 -7.61
N LEU A 177 15.91 -0.19 -6.30
CA LEU A 177 16.60 0.67 -5.32
C LEU A 177 17.85 -0.09 -4.86
N VAL A 178 18.81 -0.27 -5.77
CA VAL A 178 20.05 -1.01 -5.50
C VAL A 178 20.99 -0.15 -4.65
N ASP A 179 21.17 1.11 -5.06
CA ASP A 179 22.02 2.09 -4.41
C ASP A 179 21.17 3.17 -3.74
N ALA A 180 21.56 3.57 -2.54
CA ALA A 180 20.93 4.70 -1.87
C ALA A 180 21.33 6.00 -2.59
N PRO A 181 20.37 6.84 -3.01
CA PRO A 181 20.71 8.20 -3.41
C PRO A 181 21.21 9.00 -2.20
N GLU A 182 21.95 10.07 -2.45
CA GLU A 182 22.35 10.99 -1.40
C GLU A 182 21.12 11.73 -0.86
N ALA A 183 20.88 11.65 0.44
CA ALA A 183 19.81 12.38 1.12
C ALA A 183 20.11 13.88 1.12
N ASP A 184 19.08 14.71 1.01
CA ASP A 184 19.21 16.15 1.17
C ASP A 184 19.09 16.53 2.65
N PRO A 185 20.10 17.18 3.26
CA PRO A 185 20.12 17.47 4.70
C PRO A 185 19.06 18.51 5.13
N ARG A 186 18.36 19.14 4.19
CA ARG A 186 17.25 20.06 4.46
C ARG A 186 15.91 19.35 4.64
N VAL A 187 15.86 18.04 4.39
CA VAL A 187 14.62 17.25 4.46
C VAL A 187 14.64 16.41 5.74
N ASP A 188 13.72 16.71 6.64
CA ASP A 188 13.49 15.89 7.83
C ASP A 188 12.46 14.81 7.51
N VAL A 189 12.70 13.57 7.96
CA VAL A 189 11.75 12.46 7.84
C VAL A 189 11.36 11.96 9.22
N VAL A 190 10.10 12.19 9.60
CA VAL A 190 9.56 11.83 10.92
C VAL A 190 8.48 10.75 10.82
N GLY A 191 8.22 10.04 11.92
CA GLY A 191 7.30 8.89 11.93
C GLY A 191 5.80 9.23 11.94
N ALA A 192 5.43 10.50 12.12
CA ALA A 192 4.04 10.95 12.18
C ALA A 192 3.85 12.24 11.37
N ALA A 193 2.67 12.43 10.78
CA ALA A 193 2.41 13.62 9.98
C ALA A 193 2.23 14.84 10.88
N SER A 194 2.98 15.91 10.66
CA SER A 194 2.67 17.19 11.32
C SER A 194 1.40 17.81 10.71
N ASP A 195 0.79 18.77 11.41
CA ASP A 195 -0.35 19.52 10.86
C ASP A 195 0.06 20.35 9.63
N ARG A 196 1.33 20.77 9.55
CA ARG A 196 1.90 21.46 8.38
C ARG A 196 1.98 20.51 7.19
N TRP A 197 2.43 19.28 7.42
CA TRP A 197 2.46 18.23 6.41
C TRP A 197 1.06 17.93 5.86
N LEU A 198 0.07 17.75 6.76
CA LEU A 198 -1.32 17.48 6.37
C LEU A 198 -1.92 18.65 5.58
N SER A 199 -1.69 19.89 6.04
CA SER A 199 -2.12 21.10 5.34
C SER A 199 -1.51 21.20 3.95
N ARG A 200 -0.21 20.89 3.79
CA ARG A 200 0.45 20.85 2.49
C ARG A 200 -0.12 19.78 1.57
N TYR A 201 -0.37 18.58 2.10
CA TYR A 201 -0.94 17.48 1.32
C TYR A 201 -2.34 17.82 0.78
N GLY A 202 -3.13 18.58 1.55
CA GLY A 202 -4.31 19.30 1.08
C GLY A 202 -5.49 18.44 0.60
N ARG A 203 -5.43 17.12 0.81
CA ARG A 203 -6.48 16.14 0.41
C ARG A 203 -7.07 15.44 1.63
N VAL A 204 -7.30 16.19 2.69
CA VAL A 204 -7.73 15.69 4.00
C VAL A 204 -9.01 16.42 4.40
N ASP A 205 -10.15 15.76 4.18
CA ASP A 205 -11.46 16.27 4.61
C ASP A 205 -11.73 15.90 6.09
N ASP A 206 -11.33 14.69 6.49
CA ASP A 206 -11.34 14.18 7.86
C ASP A 206 -9.91 13.80 8.28
N ALA A 207 -9.33 14.57 9.21
CA ALA A 207 -7.97 14.37 9.67
C ALA A 207 -7.78 13.05 10.43
N ALA A 208 -8.78 12.60 11.19
CA ALA A 208 -8.68 11.35 11.95
C ALA A 208 -8.67 10.16 10.99
N ALA A 209 -9.59 10.13 10.03
CA ALA A 209 -9.63 9.09 9.00
C ALA A 209 -8.38 9.10 8.11
N ALA A 210 -7.87 10.29 7.75
CA ALA A 210 -6.64 10.41 6.98
C ALA A 210 -5.42 9.89 7.75
N ARG A 211 -5.25 10.27 9.03
CA ARG A 211 -4.14 9.81 9.88
C ARG A 211 -4.16 8.29 10.05
N ALA A 212 -5.34 7.70 10.29
CA ALA A 212 -5.48 6.25 10.43
C ALA A 212 -4.90 5.47 9.23
N VAL A 213 -5.03 6.00 8.01
CA VAL A 213 -4.46 5.38 6.80
C VAL A 213 -3.01 5.81 6.55
N LEU A 214 -2.72 7.10 6.69
CA LEU A 214 -1.41 7.67 6.38
C LEU A 214 -0.34 7.14 7.33
N GLU A 215 -0.64 7.04 8.62
CA GLU A 215 0.26 6.62 9.69
C GLU A 215 0.13 5.12 10.01
N GLY A 216 -0.87 4.44 9.44
CA GLY A 216 -1.14 3.03 9.70
C GLY A 216 -0.03 2.03 9.35
N PRO A 217 0.82 2.21 8.33
CA PRO A 217 1.90 1.27 8.06
C PRO A 217 2.92 1.24 9.21
N ARG A 218 3.40 0.03 9.56
CA ARG A 218 4.40 -0.17 10.62
C ARG A 218 5.64 0.69 10.44
N THR A 219 6.11 0.85 9.20
CA THR A 219 7.29 1.67 8.86
C THR A 219 6.88 2.73 7.86
N VAL A 220 6.65 3.93 8.38
CA VAL A 220 6.24 5.11 7.61
C VAL A 220 7.09 6.32 8.00
N GLY A 221 7.36 7.16 7.01
CA GLY A 221 8.07 8.43 7.14
C GLY A 221 7.33 9.54 6.42
N PHE A 222 7.30 10.71 7.04
CA PHE A 222 6.75 11.94 6.52
C PHE A 222 7.89 12.93 6.34
N ALA A 223 8.26 13.16 5.07
CA ALA A 223 9.31 14.08 4.69
C ALA A 223 8.77 15.51 4.66
N GLU A 224 9.50 16.44 5.27
CA GLU A 224 9.22 17.87 5.25
C GLU A 224 10.50 18.64 4.90
N LEU A 225 10.38 19.60 3.98
CA LEU A 225 11.46 20.52 3.61
C LEU A 225 11.00 21.96 3.85
N GLU A 226 11.82 22.71 4.57
CA GLU A 226 11.70 24.17 4.69
C GLU A 226 12.48 24.86 3.55
N ASP A 227 11.89 25.89 2.95
CA ASP A 227 12.55 26.73 1.95
C ASP A 227 12.31 28.21 2.23
N GLY A 228 13.39 28.97 2.45
CA GLY A 228 13.31 30.41 2.69
C GLY A 228 12.48 30.81 3.91
N GLY A 229 12.53 30.04 5.00
CA GLY A 229 11.74 30.28 6.21
C GLY A 229 10.27 29.84 6.11
N VAL A 230 9.88 29.20 4.99
CA VAL A 230 8.54 28.65 4.81
C VAL A 230 8.57 27.15 5.16
N PRO A 231 7.99 26.73 6.30
CA PRO A 231 7.98 25.33 6.69
C PRO A 231 7.07 24.52 5.77
N ALA A 232 7.40 23.23 5.58
CA ALA A 232 6.69 22.32 4.67
C ALA A 232 6.46 22.94 3.27
N ALA A 233 7.47 23.62 2.73
CA ALA A 233 7.47 24.14 1.37
C ALA A 233 7.43 23.01 0.34
N ALA A 234 8.05 21.87 0.66
CA ALA A 234 7.79 20.60 0.01
C ALA A 234 7.61 19.50 1.05
N VAL A 235 6.80 18.49 0.71
CA VAL A 235 6.55 17.33 1.56
C VAL A 235 6.51 16.06 0.74
N GLY A 236 6.67 14.92 1.40
CA GLY A 236 6.49 13.59 0.83
C GLY A 236 6.13 12.57 1.90
N ARG A 237 5.62 11.43 1.48
CA ARG A 237 5.42 10.25 2.32
C ARG A 237 6.19 9.08 1.74
N VAL A 238 6.84 8.33 2.62
CA VAL A 238 7.51 7.08 2.29
C VAL A 238 7.05 5.98 3.25
N VAL A 239 6.80 4.80 2.72
CA VAL A 239 6.49 3.60 3.50
C VAL A 239 7.46 2.50 3.13
N VAL A 240 7.81 1.62 4.07
CA VAL A 240 8.55 0.38 3.78
C VAL A 240 7.68 -0.80 4.17
N THR A 241 7.42 -1.69 3.21
CA THR A 241 6.67 -2.94 3.39
C THR A 241 7.49 -4.08 2.80
N GLY A 242 8.05 -4.93 3.68
CA GLY A 242 9.03 -5.94 3.29
C GLY A 242 10.23 -5.32 2.57
N GLU A 243 10.41 -5.63 1.28
CA GLU A 243 11.50 -5.08 0.47
C GLU A 243 11.12 -3.89 -0.42
N TRP A 244 9.87 -3.42 -0.31
CA TRP A 244 9.34 -2.34 -1.13
C TRP A 244 9.25 -1.04 -0.37
N ALA A 245 9.69 0.04 -1.02
CA ALA A 245 9.37 1.41 -0.64
C ALA A 245 8.15 1.89 -1.43
N GLY A 246 7.20 2.55 -0.78
CA GLY A 246 6.13 3.29 -1.44
C GLY A 246 6.33 4.78 -1.28
N VAL A 247 6.56 5.51 -2.37
CA VAL A 247 6.65 6.99 -2.34
C VAL A 247 5.32 7.58 -2.81
N ALA A 248 4.77 8.50 -2.02
CA ALA A 248 3.50 9.15 -2.31
C ALA A 248 3.41 10.54 -1.69
N ALA A 249 2.30 11.24 -1.94
CA ALA A 249 1.99 12.55 -1.35
C ALA A 249 3.13 13.58 -1.52
N VAL A 250 3.85 13.52 -2.63
CA VAL A 250 4.91 14.48 -2.95
C VAL A 250 4.27 15.76 -3.44
N GLU A 251 4.37 16.81 -2.63
CA GLU A 251 3.76 18.10 -2.92
C GLU A 251 4.77 19.23 -2.72
N THR A 252 4.64 20.30 -3.50
CA THR A 252 5.46 21.51 -3.38
C THR A 252 4.59 22.74 -3.52
N LEU A 253 4.80 23.72 -2.64
CA LEU A 253 4.16 25.04 -2.72
C LEU A 253 4.26 25.60 -4.12
N PRO A 254 3.16 26.11 -4.71
CA PRO A 254 3.17 26.69 -6.06
C PRO A 254 4.32 27.68 -6.28
N ASP A 255 4.52 28.61 -5.35
CA ASP A 255 5.53 29.67 -5.44
C ASP A 255 6.97 29.19 -5.20
N HIS A 256 7.14 27.95 -4.74
CA HIS A 256 8.44 27.30 -4.49
C HIS A 256 8.74 26.18 -5.49
N ARG A 257 7.89 25.98 -6.51
CA ARG A 257 8.12 24.99 -7.57
C ARG A 257 9.33 25.36 -8.42
N ARG A 258 9.83 24.35 -9.16
CA ARG A 258 10.98 24.48 -10.08
C ARG A 258 12.30 24.88 -9.41
N ARG A 259 12.40 24.69 -8.09
CA ARG A 259 13.61 24.89 -7.27
C ARG A 259 14.29 23.59 -6.82
N GLY A 260 13.87 22.44 -7.35
CA GLY A 260 14.42 21.13 -6.99
C GLY A 260 13.91 20.54 -5.67
N LEU A 261 12.95 21.18 -4.99
CA LEU A 261 12.49 20.75 -3.66
C LEU A 261 11.82 19.37 -3.67
N ALA A 262 11.00 19.08 -4.68
CA ALA A 262 10.37 17.77 -4.83
C ALA A 262 11.40 16.66 -5.06
N ASP A 263 12.48 16.94 -5.80
CA ASP A 263 13.57 15.98 -6.02
C ASP A 263 14.34 15.72 -4.73
N ALA A 264 14.66 16.77 -3.95
CA ALA A 264 15.28 16.63 -2.64
C ALA A 264 14.44 15.72 -1.72
N VAL A 265 13.11 15.95 -1.67
CA VAL A 265 12.18 15.09 -0.92
C VAL A 265 12.23 13.64 -1.40
N VAL A 266 12.19 13.41 -2.72
CA VAL A 266 12.22 12.04 -3.28
C VAL A 266 13.53 11.33 -2.94
N ARG A 267 14.68 11.98 -3.15
CA ARG A 267 15.99 11.41 -2.81
C ARG A 267 16.09 11.05 -1.33
N THR A 268 15.69 11.96 -0.44
CA THR A 268 15.70 11.67 1.00
C THR A 268 14.77 10.52 1.37
N CYS A 269 13.56 10.46 0.79
CA CYS A 269 12.65 9.31 0.99
C CYS A 269 13.27 7.98 0.54
N LEU A 270 13.93 7.96 -0.62
CA LEU A 270 14.58 6.76 -1.16
C LEU A 270 15.77 6.34 -0.29
N ALA A 271 16.62 7.28 0.15
CA ALA A 271 17.72 7.00 1.07
C ALA A 271 17.20 6.43 2.40
N TRP A 272 16.19 7.07 2.97
CA TRP A 272 15.54 6.62 4.21
C TRP A 272 14.95 5.21 4.10
N ALA A 273 14.38 4.85 2.95
CA ALA A 273 13.84 3.52 2.71
C ALA A 273 14.93 2.48 2.48
N HIS A 274 16.01 2.83 1.77
CA HIS A 274 17.16 1.95 1.55
C HIS A 274 17.82 1.54 2.87
N GLU A 275 18.02 2.48 3.78
CA GLU A 275 18.52 2.21 5.15
C GLU A 275 17.65 1.20 5.93
N ARG A 276 16.35 1.13 5.59
CA ARG A 276 15.38 0.21 6.18
C ARG A 276 15.26 -1.12 5.43
N GLY A 277 16.08 -1.32 4.39
CA GLY A 277 16.19 -2.56 3.64
C GLY A 277 15.25 -2.65 2.43
N ALA A 278 14.63 -1.54 2.03
CA ALA A 278 13.94 -1.51 0.75
C ALA A 278 14.96 -1.66 -0.39
N THR A 279 14.63 -2.50 -1.36
CA THR A 279 15.46 -2.77 -2.56
C THR A 279 14.73 -2.45 -3.85
N ARG A 280 13.47 -2.03 -3.74
CA ARG A 280 12.60 -1.63 -4.82
C ARG A 280 11.71 -0.52 -4.33
N VAL A 281 11.25 0.30 -5.25
CA VAL A 281 10.31 1.37 -4.95
C VAL A 281 9.16 1.35 -5.94
N TYR A 282 7.98 1.69 -5.45
CA TYR A 282 6.82 1.97 -6.27
C TYR A 282 6.26 3.36 -5.97
N LEU A 283 5.53 3.91 -6.94
CA LEU A 283 4.66 5.06 -6.77
C LEU A 283 3.42 4.92 -7.63
N GLN A 284 2.41 5.71 -7.31
CA GLN A 284 1.14 5.73 -8.02
C GLN A 284 0.76 7.17 -8.35
N THR A 285 0.72 7.48 -9.64
CA THR A 285 0.40 8.83 -10.13
C THR A 285 -0.61 8.76 -11.27
N MET A 286 -1.20 9.89 -11.62
CA MET A 286 -2.11 9.95 -12.77
C MET A 286 -1.32 9.80 -14.08
N PRO A 287 -1.86 9.10 -15.10
CA PRO A 287 -1.19 8.96 -16.39
C PRO A 287 -0.86 10.29 -17.08
N ASP A 288 -1.67 11.32 -16.85
CA ASP A 288 -1.52 12.67 -17.41
C ASP A 288 -0.68 13.63 -16.55
N ASN A 289 -0.19 13.18 -15.38
CA ASN A 289 0.65 13.98 -14.51
C ASN A 289 2.11 14.02 -15.01
N THR A 290 2.30 14.68 -16.15
CA THR A 290 3.60 14.83 -16.83
C THR A 290 4.68 15.40 -15.92
N GLY A 291 4.33 16.32 -15.02
CA GLY A 291 5.26 16.89 -14.04
C GLY A 291 5.79 15.85 -13.04
N ALA A 292 4.92 14.99 -12.51
CA ALA A 292 5.33 13.90 -11.62
C ALA A 292 6.13 12.84 -12.37
N LEU A 293 5.71 12.44 -13.58
CA LEU A 293 6.43 11.46 -14.39
C LEU A 293 7.86 11.94 -14.72
N ALA A 294 8.02 13.24 -15.06
CA ALA A 294 9.33 13.84 -15.30
C ALA A 294 10.20 13.95 -14.03
N LEU A 295 9.58 14.12 -12.85
CA LEU A 295 10.29 14.11 -11.57
C LEU A 295 10.88 12.73 -11.27
N TYR A 296 10.15 11.65 -11.56
CA TYR A 296 10.54 10.29 -11.16
C TYR A 296 11.44 9.58 -12.18
N ALA A 297 11.36 9.93 -13.47
CA ALA A 297 12.15 9.27 -14.51
C ALA A 297 13.68 9.24 -14.24
N PRO A 298 14.33 10.30 -13.73
CA PRO A 298 15.76 10.27 -13.40
C PRO A 298 16.12 9.25 -12.30
N HIS A 299 15.17 8.86 -11.46
CA HIS A 299 15.33 7.85 -10.40
C HIS A 299 15.06 6.42 -10.89
N GLY A 300 15.01 6.20 -12.21
CA GLY A 300 14.85 4.88 -12.83
C GLY A 300 13.43 4.33 -12.84
N PHE A 301 12.42 5.15 -12.53
CA PHE A 301 11.04 4.72 -12.53
C PHE A 301 10.54 4.42 -13.95
N VAL A 302 9.93 3.25 -14.09
CA VAL A 302 9.28 2.78 -15.32
C VAL A 302 7.86 2.32 -15.01
N THR A 303 6.96 2.42 -15.99
CA THR A 303 5.58 1.94 -15.86
C THR A 303 5.56 0.41 -15.75
N HIS A 304 4.92 -0.10 -14.70
CA HIS A 304 4.67 -1.53 -14.50
C HIS A 304 3.28 -1.94 -15.01
N HIS A 305 2.23 -1.23 -14.59
CA HIS A 305 0.85 -1.47 -15.01
C HIS A 305 -0.01 -0.26 -14.69
N GLU A 306 -1.24 -0.28 -15.18
CA GLU A 306 -2.27 0.71 -14.87
C GLU A 306 -3.43 0.04 -14.16
N TYR A 307 -4.06 0.76 -13.23
CA TYR A 307 -5.33 0.36 -12.64
C TYR A 307 -6.33 1.51 -12.73
N ARG A 308 -7.62 1.18 -12.66
CA ARG A 308 -8.70 2.15 -12.53
C ARG A 308 -9.70 1.75 -11.46
N TYR A 309 -10.44 2.74 -10.99
CA TYR A 309 -11.58 2.52 -10.11
C TYR A 309 -12.85 2.44 -10.95
N LEU A 310 -13.63 1.39 -10.73
CA LEU A 310 -14.98 1.26 -11.24
C LEU A 310 -15.98 1.53 -10.11
N GLU A 311 -17.13 2.10 -10.43
CA GLU A 311 -18.27 2.32 -9.52
C GLU A 311 -19.56 1.80 -10.16
N PRO A 312 -20.54 1.28 -9.38
CA PRO A 312 -21.78 0.79 -9.97
C PRO A 312 -22.57 1.95 -10.58
N SER A 313 -23.19 1.71 -11.73
CA SER A 313 -24.20 2.62 -12.25
C SER A 313 -25.39 2.74 -11.29
N GLN A 314 -26.13 3.85 -11.36
CA GLN A 314 -27.35 4.07 -10.57
C GLN A 314 -28.37 2.92 -10.72
N GLU A 315 -28.43 2.28 -11.90
CA GLU A 315 -29.28 1.12 -12.17
C GLU A 315 -28.75 -0.21 -11.62
N ALA A 316 -27.42 -0.38 -11.55
CA ALA A 316 -26.82 -1.55 -10.92
C ALA A 316 -26.97 -1.48 -9.38
N HIS A 317 -26.89 -0.28 -8.81
CA HIS A 317 -27.03 -0.04 -7.38
C HIS A 317 -28.47 -0.26 -6.87
N SER A 318 -29.49 0.02 -7.70
CA SER A 318 -30.91 -0.20 -7.36
C SER A 318 -31.33 -1.67 -7.46
N ARG A 319 -30.80 -2.44 -8.42
CA ARG A 319 -31.07 -3.89 -8.57
C ARG A 319 -30.53 -4.73 -7.41
N SER A 320 -29.42 -4.34 -6.79
CA SER A 320 -28.85 -5.05 -5.64
C SER A 320 -29.53 -4.70 -4.31
N SER A 321 -30.06 -3.48 -4.17
CA SER A 321 -30.73 -3.01 -2.94
C SER A 321 -32.19 -3.44 -2.84
N GLY A 322 -32.86 -3.72 -3.97
CA GLY A 322 -34.25 -4.19 -4.01
C GLY A 322 -34.49 -5.68 -3.70
N GLY A 323 -33.43 -6.48 -3.48
CA GLY A 323 -33.55 -7.95 -3.33
C GLY A 323 -34.08 -8.46 -1.98
N HIS A 324 -34.37 -7.58 -1.00
CA HIS A 324 -34.82 -7.96 0.35
C HIS A 324 -36.28 -7.61 0.67
N SER A 325 -37.12 -7.30 -0.32
CA SER A 325 -38.58 -7.18 -0.09
C SER A 325 -39.41 -7.92 -1.13
N ALA A 326 -39.47 -9.25 -1.03
CA ALA A 326 -40.58 -10.03 -1.56
C ALA A 326 -40.70 -11.35 -0.80
N GLY A 327 -41.60 -11.36 0.19
CA GLY A 327 -41.96 -12.52 0.99
C GLY A 327 -43.05 -12.13 1.98
N ALA A 328 -44.28 -12.05 1.47
CA ALA A 328 -45.50 -12.00 2.27
C ALA A 328 -45.75 -13.36 2.93
#